data_AF-A0A8J8FVU8-F1
#
_entry.id   AF-A0A8J8FVU8-F1
#
_cell.length_a   1.000
_cell.length_b   1.000
_cell.length_c   1.000
_cell.angle_alpha   90.00
_cell.angle_beta   90.00
_cell.angle_gamma   90.00
#
_symmetry.space_group_name_H-M   'P 1'
#
loop_
_entity.id
_entity.type
_entity.pdbx_description
1 polymer ?
#
loop_
_entity_poly.entity_id
_entity_poly.type
_entity_poly.pdbx_seq_one_letter_code
_entity_poly.pdbx_strand_id
1 'polypeptide(L)'
;MLLLRDHADLLMTLKEMGSREEAREIAEESEAVTEIVPTRLLELELQGLMERVGPNEWELTEAGELAAEAVVKAVEILGKEPREWPFDRWVGSDTVLALKHAILSFVPEEWGELLEERGLAEGEEFTEAGELILAAYLEATPKPYVTQDVAGRVARLPPGPGTMKSLIKYRETLDIPENVIHALEAMRMLVISPPVNGGRTYTLTALGREVKFAIEKAVPVMHVVISPSIMRDVKAVAEGEEPEDMARLERLGYVWEGRLTRAGEHVLRAYEMVGEDHLGVPPISIRPHEFRLLRIVNDLYNPEENPNVAPTLKRIKQVLVEEYGEKDPDPSTELKELEAHGLLVKTVCDYGQEKGKPIWVLTEEGERVLHGLGTPVKAEAVKAVTVSLGFEAPSTEWLHEAHEAELVSQAAITSRGLVAAKASKNVERAPFLTGNEAKLVHRLHRVEAVEKEEFIEDVCERYGFEEHQVDEWLSKLESRGVVDELLTGGIILTRAGQHLKNAIHRGQTMEILKLRHPITPVATRVLEAVRHLRRGGMSPKKLAKFPKQLLNRADVTVSQAKKAVELLRRTKMMSGWKVTEAGEELLRAWEVLREATEIRRGPEEKREELAA
;
A
#
# COMPACT_ATOMS: atom_id res chain seq x y z
N MET A 1 12.78 9.28 -8.56
CA MET A 1 13.72 10.38 -8.90
C MET A 1 15.14 9.89 -8.66
N LEU A 2 16.05 10.30 -9.51
CA LEU A 2 17.49 10.01 -9.45
C LEU A 2 18.29 11.26 -9.86
N LEU A 3 18.88 11.94 -8.87
CA LEU A 3 19.77 13.07 -9.10
C LEU A 3 21.20 12.63 -8.83
N LEU A 4 21.98 12.60 -9.91
CA LEU A 4 23.42 12.44 -9.84
C LEU A 4 24.06 13.80 -9.54
N ARG A 5 25.33 13.79 -9.17
CA ARG A 5 26.12 14.99 -8.93
C ARG A 5 26.11 15.94 -10.13
N ASP A 6 26.24 15.39 -11.34
CA ASP A 6 26.16 16.15 -12.58
C ASP A 6 24.75 16.74 -12.82
N HIS A 7 23.68 16.06 -12.36
CA HIS A 7 22.32 16.60 -12.42
C HIS A 7 22.18 17.80 -11.49
N ALA A 8 22.68 17.69 -10.25
CA ALA A 8 22.63 18.76 -9.28
C ALA A 8 23.40 20.00 -9.77
N ASP A 9 24.61 19.81 -10.30
CA ASP A 9 25.42 20.88 -10.91
C ASP A 9 24.68 21.61 -12.04
N LEU A 10 24.04 20.83 -12.93
CA LEU A 10 23.27 21.37 -14.04
C LEU A 10 22.01 22.12 -13.57
N LEU A 11 21.25 21.56 -12.62
CA LEU A 11 20.07 22.20 -12.05
C LEU A 11 20.42 23.54 -11.37
N MET A 12 21.52 23.58 -10.62
CA MET A 12 22.03 24.80 -9.99
C MET A 12 22.40 25.86 -11.04
N THR A 13 23.15 25.45 -12.07
CA THR A 13 23.55 26.33 -13.17
C THR A 13 22.33 26.92 -13.88
N LEU A 14 21.34 26.09 -14.22
CA LEU A 14 20.11 26.53 -14.90
C LEU A 14 19.31 27.53 -14.05
N LYS A 15 19.28 27.34 -12.73
CA LYS A 15 18.59 28.23 -11.79
C LYS A 15 19.28 29.59 -11.65
N GLU A 16 20.61 29.61 -11.61
CA GLU A 16 21.40 30.85 -11.50
C GLU A 16 21.33 31.71 -12.77
N MET A 17 21.20 31.09 -13.94
CA MET A 17 21.20 31.77 -15.24
C MET A 17 19.83 32.38 -15.60
N GLY A 18 18.73 31.68 -15.30
CA GLY A 18 17.41 32.32 -15.19
C GLY A 18 16.63 32.65 -16.47
N SER A 19 16.75 31.92 -17.60
CA SER A 19 15.70 31.86 -18.65
C SER A 19 15.92 30.82 -19.80
N ARG A 20 14.90 30.68 -20.68
CA ARG A 20 14.81 29.83 -21.91
C ARG A 20 16.00 29.91 -22.89
N GLU A 21 16.60 31.08 -23.07
CA GLU A 21 17.60 31.32 -24.12
C GLU A 21 18.98 30.71 -23.76
N GLU A 22 19.17 30.29 -22.51
CA GLU A 22 20.50 29.92 -21.99
C GLU A 22 20.66 28.41 -21.84
N ALA A 23 19.57 27.67 -21.57
CA ALA A 23 19.57 26.21 -21.78
C ALA A 23 19.91 25.86 -23.23
N ARG A 24 19.52 26.76 -24.15
CA ARG A 24 19.90 26.72 -25.55
C ARG A 24 21.38 27.02 -25.78
N GLU A 25 21.95 28.05 -25.14
CA GLU A 25 23.41 28.32 -25.21
C GLU A 25 24.23 27.14 -24.65
N ILE A 26 23.82 26.56 -23.52
CA ILE A 26 24.46 25.36 -22.96
C ILE A 26 24.35 24.16 -23.93
N ALA A 27 23.20 23.98 -24.59
CA ALA A 27 23.01 22.94 -25.60
C ALA A 27 23.83 23.20 -26.89
N GLU A 28 23.90 24.44 -27.36
CA GLU A 28 24.66 24.86 -28.54
C GLU A 28 26.19 24.83 -28.28
N GLU A 29 26.66 25.25 -27.10
CA GLU A 29 28.08 25.14 -26.69
C GLU A 29 28.49 23.68 -26.42
N SER A 30 27.58 22.84 -25.93
CA SER A 30 27.88 21.41 -25.69
C SER A 30 27.92 20.56 -26.97
N GLU A 31 27.18 20.93 -28.03
CA GLU A 31 27.43 20.39 -29.39
C GLU A 31 28.88 20.65 -29.84
N ALA A 32 29.54 21.69 -29.31
CA ALA A 32 30.93 22.02 -29.57
C ALA A 32 31.94 21.41 -28.57
N VAL A 33 31.53 20.92 -27.38
CA VAL A 33 32.48 20.61 -26.30
C VAL A 33 32.29 19.26 -25.54
N THR A 34 31.11 18.64 -25.37
CA THR A 34 31.02 17.32 -24.68
C THR A 34 29.66 16.59 -24.84
N GLU A 35 29.66 15.29 -25.19
CA GLU A 35 28.45 14.42 -25.30
C GLU A 35 27.64 14.26 -23.97
N ILE A 36 28.20 14.72 -22.86
CA ILE A 36 27.68 14.51 -21.50
C ILE A 36 26.47 15.40 -21.21
N VAL A 37 26.51 16.69 -21.58
CA VAL A 37 25.45 17.67 -21.23
C VAL A 37 24.11 17.36 -21.91
N PRO A 38 24.04 17.05 -23.22
CA PRO A 38 22.79 16.65 -23.86
C PRO A 38 22.17 15.39 -23.24
N THR A 39 23.00 14.47 -22.73
CA THR A 39 22.56 13.25 -22.04
C THR A 39 21.91 13.58 -20.69
N ARG A 40 22.51 14.47 -19.89
CA ARG A 40 21.97 14.88 -18.58
C ARG A 40 20.66 15.65 -18.70
N LEU A 41 20.54 16.53 -19.69
CA LEU A 41 19.28 17.24 -19.98
C LEU A 41 18.16 16.26 -20.33
N LEU A 42 18.45 15.24 -21.14
CA LEU A 42 17.50 14.18 -21.44
C LEU A 42 17.14 13.37 -20.19
N GLU A 43 18.10 13.01 -19.34
CA GLU A 43 17.83 12.29 -18.09
C GLU A 43 16.95 13.10 -17.12
N LEU A 44 17.12 14.41 -17.04
CA LEU A 44 16.24 15.31 -16.28
C LEU A 44 14.84 15.43 -16.90
N GLU A 45 14.75 15.47 -18.23
CA GLU A 45 13.47 15.45 -18.96
C GLU A 45 12.69 14.15 -18.69
N LEU A 46 13.36 13.00 -18.72
CA LEU A 46 12.75 11.69 -18.46
C LEU A 46 12.24 11.56 -17.02
N GLN A 47 12.80 12.32 -16.09
CA GLN A 47 12.33 12.39 -14.71
C GLN A 47 11.13 13.32 -14.50
N GLY A 48 10.78 14.11 -15.52
CA GLY A 48 9.74 15.13 -15.40
C GLY A 48 10.21 16.41 -14.72
N LEU A 49 11.53 16.62 -14.59
CA LEU A 49 12.10 17.84 -14.01
C LEU A 49 12.29 18.92 -15.08
N MET A 50 12.45 18.52 -16.33
CA MET A 50 12.55 19.42 -17.46
C MET A 50 11.54 19.10 -18.55
N GLU A 51 11.20 20.12 -19.33
CA GLU A 51 10.42 19.99 -20.55
C GLU A 51 11.15 20.57 -21.76
N ARG A 52 11.03 19.88 -22.90
CA ARG A 52 11.57 20.36 -24.16
C ARG A 52 10.54 21.26 -24.84
N VAL A 53 10.89 22.53 -25.00
CA VAL A 53 10.01 23.56 -25.59
C VAL A 53 10.34 23.91 -27.04
N GLY A 54 11.50 23.47 -27.52
CA GLY A 54 11.97 23.70 -28.89
C GLY A 54 13.06 22.71 -29.30
N PRO A 55 13.56 22.81 -30.55
CA PRO A 55 14.73 22.05 -30.98
C PRO A 55 15.95 22.46 -30.14
N ASN A 56 16.43 21.54 -29.30
CA ASN A 56 17.53 21.78 -28.36
C ASN A 56 17.25 22.89 -27.31
N GLU A 57 15.99 23.14 -26.98
CA GLU A 57 15.58 24.09 -25.94
C GLU A 57 14.83 23.36 -24.83
N TRP A 58 15.25 23.55 -23.58
CA TRP A 58 14.63 22.96 -22.40
C TRP A 58 14.33 24.01 -21.33
N GLU A 59 13.31 23.74 -20.53
CA GLU A 59 12.93 24.53 -19.36
C GLU A 59 12.79 23.65 -18.12
N LEU A 60 13.00 24.26 -16.95
CA LEU A 60 12.63 23.66 -15.68
C LEU A 60 11.10 23.64 -15.56
N THR A 61 10.58 22.49 -15.17
CA THR A 61 9.20 22.36 -14.68
C THR A 61 9.10 22.89 -13.24
N GLU A 62 7.90 22.98 -12.67
CA GLU A 62 7.74 23.31 -11.24
C GLU A 62 8.52 22.34 -10.33
N ALA A 63 8.48 21.04 -10.65
CA ALA A 63 9.29 20.04 -9.96
C ALA A 63 10.80 20.27 -10.15
N GLY A 64 11.22 20.70 -11.35
CA GLY A 64 12.60 21.08 -11.65
C GLY A 64 13.09 22.27 -10.83
N GLU A 65 12.26 23.30 -10.68
CA GLU A 65 12.55 24.48 -9.86
C GLU A 65 12.71 24.13 -8.38
N LEU A 66 11.82 23.28 -7.85
CA LEU A 66 11.91 22.75 -6.49
C LEU A 66 13.19 21.93 -6.29
N ALA A 67 13.53 21.05 -7.24
CA ALA A 67 14.76 20.27 -7.18
C ALA A 67 16.01 21.17 -7.24
N ALA A 68 16.00 22.21 -8.08
CA ALA A 68 17.10 23.15 -8.18
C ALA A 68 17.25 24.01 -6.91
N GLU A 69 16.14 24.45 -6.31
CA GLU A 69 16.17 25.10 -4.98
C GLU A 69 16.77 24.17 -3.93
N ALA A 70 16.37 22.90 -3.92
CA ALA A 70 16.90 21.93 -2.98
C ALA A 70 18.42 21.75 -3.11
N VAL A 71 18.97 21.80 -4.33
CA VAL A 71 20.42 21.76 -4.56
C VAL A 71 21.09 22.96 -3.90
N VAL A 72 20.57 24.18 -4.11
CA VAL A 72 21.12 25.40 -3.51
C VAL A 72 21.16 25.29 -1.99
N LYS A 73 20.05 24.86 -1.37
CA LYS A 73 19.97 24.64 0.08
C LYS A 73 20.96 23.59 0.56
N ALA A 74 21.12 22.49 -0.17
CA ALA A 74 22.08 21.45 0.18
C ALA A 74 23.54 21.97 0.08
N VAL A 75 23.86 22.82 -0.91
CA VAL A 75 25.18 23.47 -1.01
C VAL A 75 25.45 24.38 0.19
N GLU A 76 24.47 25.16 0.63
CA GLU A 76 24.57 25.99 1.83
C GLU A 76 24.87 25.17 3.08
N ILE A 77 24.23 24.01 3.23
CA ILE A 77 24.39 23.09 4.37
C ILE A 77 25.74 22.36 4.31
N LEU A 78 26.08 21.78 3.16
CA LEU A 78 27.30 20.98 2.98
C LEU A 78 28.57 21.85 2.86
N GLY A 79 28.41 23.13 2.53
CA GLY A 79 29.50 24.08 2.32
C GLY A 79 30.38 23.76 1.11
N LYS A 80 29.85 23.01 0.13
CA LYS A 80 30.56 22.53 -1.06
C LYS A 80 29.63 22.50 -2.26
N GLU A 81 30.16 22.90 -3.42
CA GLU A 81 29.44 22.80 -4.69
C GLU A 81 29.22 21.34 -5.11
N PRO A 82 28.20 21.04 -5.95
CA PRO A 82 27.88 19.68 -6.35
C PRO A 82 29.08 18.87 -6.82
N ARG A 83 29.93 19.45 -7.69
CA ARG A 83 31.13 18.79 -8.24
C ARG A 83 32.11 18.26 -7.18
N GLU A 84 32.10 18.84 -5.98
CA GLU A 84 32.98 18.47 -4.87
C GLU A 84 32.36 17.44 -3.91
N TRP A 85 31.11 17.04 -4.15
CA TRP A 85 30.43 16.06 -3.31
C TRP A 85 31.11 14.67 -3.39
N PRO A 86 31.23 13.97 -2.26
CA PRO A 86 31.93 12.68 -2.17
C PRO A 86 31.13 11.50 -2.77
N PHE A 87 29.86 11.73 -3.10
CA PHE A 87 28.95 10.75 -3.71
C PHE A 87 28.57 11.19 -5.12
N ASP A 88 28.41 10.22 -6.02
CA ASP A 88 27.87 10.47 -7.35
C ASP A 88 26.35 10.52 -7.34
N ARG A 89 25.70 9.59 -6.63
CA ARG A 89 24.24 9.52 -6.48
C ARG A 89 23.79 10.32 -5.25
N TRP A 90 23.44 11.59 -5.47
CA TRP A 90 22.94 12.49 -4.43
C TRP A 90 21.53 12.09 -4.00
N VAL A 91 20.55 12.08 -4.90
CA VAL A 91 19.19 11.60 -4.61
C VAL A 91 18.92 10.35 -5.43
N GLY A 92 18.33 9.34 -4.80
CA GLY A 92 17.77 8.20 -5.51
C GLY A 92 16.51 7.66 -4.84
N SER A 93 16.01 6.54 -5.33
CA SER A 93 14.74 5.98 -4.84
C SER A 93 14.76 5.58 -3.36
N ASP A 94 15.91 5.17 -2.83
CA ASP A 94 16.17 4.94 -1.40
C ASP A 94 16.12 6.23 -0.57
N THR A 95 16.74 7.32 -1.06
CA THR A 95 16.65 8.64 -0.42
C THR A 95 15.21 9.15 -0.39
N VAL A 96 14.50 9.07 -1.51
CA VAL A 96 13.08 9.48 -1.60
C VAL A 96 12.21 8.65 -0.68
N LEU A 97 12.40 7.33 -0.64
CA LEU A 97 11.62 6.45 0.21
C LEU A 97 11.92 6.69 1.69
N ALA A 98 13.17 7.00 2.05
CA ALA A 98 13.55 7.42 3.40
C ALA A 98 12.80 8.70 3.80
N LEU A 99 12.83 9.74 2.95
CA LEU A 99 12.11 11.00 3.19
C LEU A 99 10.59 10.78 3.31
N LYS A 100 10.01 9.95 2.43
CA LYS A 100 8.57 9.63 2.41
C LYS A 100 8.10 8.97 3.70
N HIS A 101 8.89 8.07 4.28
CA HIS A 101 8.52 7.37 5.52
C HIS A 101 8.88 8.19 6.76
N ALA A 102 10.04 8.85 6.77
CA ALA A 102 10.46 9.66 7.91
C ALA A 102 9.58 10.92 8.08
N ILE A 103 9.01 11.50 7.02
CA ILE A 103 8.06 12.63 7.18
C ILE A 103 6.83 12.23 8.00
N LEU A 104 6.45 10.95 8.00
CA LEU A 104 5.32 10.43 8.76
C LEU A 104 5.71 10.03 10.18
N SER A 105 7.02 9.86 10.44
CA SER A 105 7.58 9.23 11.63
C SER A 105 8.80 10.02 12.15
N PHE A 106 9.95 9.34 12.21
CA PHE A 106 11.26 9.82 12.63
C PHE A 106 12.28 9.31 11.59
N VAL A 107 13.51 9.83 11.63
CA VAL A 107 14.63 9.33 10.83
C VAL A 107 15.37 8.26 11.65
N PRO A 108 15.35 6.97 11.27
CA PRO A 108 16.16 5.94 11.93
C PRO A 108 17.64 6.30 11.88
N GLU A 109 18.41 5.89 12.89
CA GLU A 109 19.85 6.18 12.97
C GLU A 109 20.59 5.73 11.69
N GLU A 110 20.24 4.55 11.15
CA GLU A 110 20.85 4.01 9.93
C GLU A 110 20.51 4.82 8.67
N TRP A 111 19.45 5.63 8.71
CA TRP A 111 19.06 6.54 7.63
C TRP A 111 19.63 7.94 7.86
N GLY A 112 19.91 8.32 9.12
CA GLY A 112 20.54 9.58 9.48
C GLY A 112 21.82 9.81 8.70
N GLU A 113 22.74 8.85 8.72
CA GLU A 113 23.99 8.91 7.94
C GLU A 113 23.71 9.12 6.44
N LEU A 114 22.74 8.41 5.86
CA LEU A 114 22.36 8.57 4.45
C LEU A 114 21.86 9.99 4.15
N LEU A 115 20.99 10.55 4.99
CA LEU A 115 20.33 11.84 4.73
C LEU A 115 21.19 13.04 5.10
N GLU A 116 21.90 12.97 6.23
CA GLU A 116 22.81 14.04 6.71
C GLU A 116 23.99 14.24 5.77
N GLU A 117 24.63 13.16 5.30
CA GLU A 117 25.73 13.27 4.31
C GLU A 117 25.32 14.02 3.04
N ARG A 118 24.02 13.99 2.71
CA ARG A 118 23.44 14.62 1.53
C ARG A 118 22.87 16.01 1.80
N GLY A 119 22.94 16.49 3.04
CA GLY A 119 22.37 17.76 3.49
C GLY A 119 20.83 17.76 3.46
N LEU A 120 20.20 16.60 3.63
CA LEU A 120 18.74 16.43 3.55
C LEU A 120 18.08 16.32 4.93
N ALA A 121 18.84 15.96 5.97
CA ALA A 121 18.41 15.93 7.36
C ALA A 121 19.50 16.52 8.28
N GLU A 122 19.12 16.93 9.47
CA GLU A 122 20.02 17.31 10.57
C GLU A 122 19.46 16.71 11.87
N GLY A 123 20.10 15.66 12.38
CA GLY A 123 19.54 14.86 13.48
C GLY A 123 18.26 14.15 13.06
N GLU A 124 17.20 14.32 13.85
CA GLU A 124 15.89 13.68 13.62
C GLU A 124 14.95 14.50 12.71
N GLU A 125 15.37 15.71 12.30
CA GLU A 125 14.54 16.63 11.50
C GLU A 125 15.04 16.74 10.06
N PHE A 126 14.10 17.04 9.15
CA PHE A 126 14.46 17.36 7.78
C PHE A 126 14.94 18.79 7.64
N THR A 127 15.91 18.95 6.75
CA THR A 127 16.31 20.27 6.26
C THR A 127 15.32 20.76 5.20
N GLU A 128 15.34 22.05 4.89
CA GLU A 128 14.57 22.63 3.78
C GLU A 128 14.89 21.91 2.45
N ALA A 129 16.15 21.50 2.22
CA ALA A 129 16.54 20.72 1.05
C ALA A 129 15.80 19.36 0.98
N GLY A 130 15.69 18.66 2.11
CA GLY A 130 14.95 17.40 2.21
C GLY A 130 13.47 17.56 1.87
N GLU A 131 12.83 18.60 2.42
CA GLU A 131 11.42 18.90 2.15
C GLU A 131 11.14 19.27 0.69
N LEU A 132 12.06 20.03 0.07
CA LEU A 132 11.99 20.42 -1.33
C LEU A 132 12.22 19.24 -2.27
N ILE A 133 13.16 18.33 -1.98
CA ILE A 133 13.33 17.10 -2.77
C ILE A 133 12.07 16.23 -2.72
N LEU A 134 11.47 16.06 -1.55
CA LEU A 134 10.23 15.29 -1.45
C LEU A 134 9.09 15.97 -2.22
N ALA A 135 8.98 17.31 -2.14
CA ALA A 135 8.00 18.07 -2.91
C ALA A 135 8.23 17.92 -4.43
N ALA A 136 9.47 18.07 -4.90
CA ALA A 136 9.84 17.88 -6.29
C ALA A 136 9.51 16.45 -6.77
N TYR A 137 9.69 15.44 -5.92
CA TYR A 137 9.31 14.07 -6.24
C TYR A 137 7.79 13.90 -6.36
N LEU A 138 7.00 14.48 -5.48
CA LEU A 138 5.54 14.35 -5.57
C LEU A 138 5.00 15.07 -6.82
N GLU A 139 5.58 16.23 -7.17
CA GLU A 139 5.17 17.02 -8.33
C GLU A 139 5.64 16.43 -9.68
N ALA A 140 6.82 15.81 -9.71
CA ALA A 140 7.41 15.36 -10.98
C ALA A 140 6.62 14.21 -11.63
N THR A 141 6.28 14.36 -12.92
CA THR A 141 5.70 13.27 -13.73
C THR A 141 6.77 12.65 -14.64
N PRO A 142 7.28 11.43 -14.34
CA PRO A 142 8.30 10.81 -15.16
C PRO A 142 7.77 10.46 -16.55
N LYS A 143 8.65 10.39 -17.54
CA LYS A 143 8.32 10.04 -18.93
C LYS A 143 8.93 8.68 -19.28
N PRO A 144 8.18 7.57 -19.21
CA PRO A 144 8.70 6.28 -19.62
C PRO A 144 9.20 6.30 -21.07
N TYR A 145 10.50 6.06 -21.24
CA TYR A 145 11.15 6.02 -22.53
C TYR A 145 12.08 4.82 -22.58
N VAL A 146 11.71 3.81 -23.37
CA VAL A 146 12.45 2.56 -23.45
C VAL A 146 12.88 2.31 -24.89
N THR A 147 14.19 2.28 -25.09
CA THR A 147 14.79 1.89 -26.36
C THR A 147 14.85 0.36 -26.49
N GLN A 148 15.10 -0.15 -27.69
CA GLN A 148 15.23 -1.57 -27.96
C GLN A 148 16.30 -2.26 -27.09
N ASP A 149 17.43 -1.60 -26.88
CA ASP A 149 18.53 -2.11 -26.03
C ASP A 149 18.09 -2.24 -24.57
N VAL A 150 17.52 -1.16 -24.02
CA VAL A 150 16.99 -1.15 -22.65
C VAL A 150 15.88 -2.21 -22.51
N ALA A 151 15.02 -2.34 -23.51
CA ALA A 151 13.95 -3.34 -23.52
C ALA A 151 14.48 -4.78 -23.43
N GLY A 152 15.51 -5.11 -24.23
CA GLY A 152 16.16 -6.41 -24.20
C GLY A 152 16.76 -6.75 -22.83
N ARG A 153 17.25 -5.74 -22.09
CA ARG A 153 17.79 -5.88 -20.73
C ARG A 153 16.70 -5.98 -19.67
N VAL A 154 15.69 -5.11 -19.73
CA VAL A 154 14.53 -5.11 -18.81
C VAL A 154 13.74 -6.43 -18.88
N ALA A 155 13.60 -7.00 -20.09
CA ALA A 155 12.97 -8.30 -20.28
C ALA A 155 13.68 -9.42 -19.50
N ARG A 156 15.00 -9.32 -19.31
CA ARG A 156 15.81 -10.34 -18.60
C ARG A 156 15.99 -10.06 -17.11
N LEU A 157 15.85 -8.80 -16.69
CA LEU A 157 15.97 -8.39 -15.29
C LEU A 157 14.87 -9.03 -14.45
N PRO A 158 15.19 -9.76 -13.36
CA PRO A 158 14.16 -10.25 -12.44
C PRO A 158 13.35 -9.08 -11.85
N PRO A 159 12.02 -9.20 -11.74
CA PRO A 159 11.19 -8.08 -11.33
C PRO A 159 11.25 -7.79 -9.82
N GLY A 160 11.89 -8.65 -9.02
CA GLY A 160 11.91 -8.53 -7.57
C GLY A 160 10.59 -8.94 -6.88
N PRO A 161 10.50 -8.77 -5.55
CA PRO A 161 11.53 -8.16 -4.72
C PRO A 161 12.74 -9.08 -4.54
N GLY A 162 13.90 -8.48 -4.29
CA GLY A 162 15.16 -9.17 -4.01
C GLY A 162 16.15 -8.27 -3.28
N THR A 163 17.28 -8.82 -2.83
CA THR A 163 18.33 -8.01 -2.18
C THR A 163 19.18 -7.26 -3.20
N MET A 164 19.80 -6.15 -2.80
CA MET A 164 20.73 -5.42 -3.68
C MET A 164 21.91 -6.30 -4.13
N LYS A 165 22.39 -7.21 -3.28
CA LYS A 165 23.39 -8.23 -3.65
C LYS A 165 22.92 -9.10 -4.81
N SER A 166 21.65 -9.50 -4.80
CA SER A 166 21.08 -10.28 -5.90
C SER A 166 20.95 -9.46 -7.19
N LEU A 167 20.54 -8.19 -7.10
CA LEU A 167 20.48 -7.28 -8.27
C LEU A 167 21.85 -7.13 -8.93
N ILE A 168 22.89 -6.85 -8.13
CA ILE A 168 24.27 -6.71 -8.62
C ILE A 168 24.71 -7.99 -9.34
N LYS A 169 24.47 -9.16 -8.73
CA LYS A 169 24.80 -10.45 -9.34
C LYS A 169 24.08 -10.67 -10.67
N TYR A 170 22.78 -10.39 -10.76
CA TYR A 170 22.03 -10.51 -12.02
C TYR A 170 22.53 -9.53 -13.06
N ARG A 171 22.81 -8.29 -12.66
CA ARG A 171 23.35 -7.24 -13.50
C ARG A 171 24.66 -7.69 -14.17
N GLU A 172 25.60 -8.18 -13.37
CA GLU A 172 26.89 -8.68 -13.85
C GLU A 172 26.74 -9.93 -14.73
N THR A 173 25.84 -10.85 -14.35
CA THR A 173 25.62 -12.09 -15.11
C THR A 173 24.97 -11.83 -16.47
N LEU A 174 24.10 -10.84 -16.56
CA LEU A 174 23.33 -10.50 -17.76
C LEU A 174 23.95 -9.36 -18.58
N ASP A 175 25.11 -8.85 -18.18
CA ASP A 175 25.79 -7.70 -18.77
C ASP A 175 24.85 -6.49 -18.92
N ILE A 176 24.16 -6.16 -17.83
CA ILE A 176 23.29 -4.98 -17.72
C ILE A 176 24.14 -3.84 -17.16
N PRO A 177 24.38 -2.75 -17.90
CA PRO A 177 25.13 -1.61 -17.39
C PRO A 177 24.41 -0.87 -16.25
N GLU A 178 25.17 -0.17 -15.43
CA GLU A 178 24.64 0.61 -14.30
C GLU A 178 23.67 1.72 -14.72
N ASN A 179 23.97 2.39 -15.84
CA ASN A 179 23.12 3.45 -16.38
C ASN A 179 21.72 2.93 -16.77
N VAL A 180 21.56 1.63 -17.03
CA VAL A 180 20.22 1.04 -17.23
C VAL A 180 19.43 1.01 -15.92
N ILE A 181 20.07 0.66 -14.80
CA ILE A 181 19.42 0.69 -13.48
C ILE A 181 19.07 2.14 -13.11
N HIS A 182 19.99 3.08 -13.34
CA HIS A 182 19.75 4.50 -13.14
C HIS A 182 18.56 5.02 -13.97
N ALA A 183 18.50 4.65 -15.25
CA ALA A 183 17.37 5.01 -16.12
C ALA A 183 16.04 4.45 -15.59
N LEU A 184 16.02 3.20 -15.09
CA LEU A 184 14.82 2.61 -14.49
C LEU A 184 14.39 3.34 -13.20
N GLU A 185 15.31 3.72 -12.33
CA GLU A 185 14.99 4.53 -11.13
C GLU A 185 14.50 5.94 -11.48
N ALA A 186 15.14 6.59 -12.47
CA ALA A 186 14.77 7.90 -12.98
C ALA A 186 13.33 7.91 -13.50
N MET A 187 12.95 6.87 -14.26
CA MET A 187 11.60 6.69 -14.78
C MET A 187 10.61 6.07 -13.77
N ARG A 188 10.99 5.91 -12.49
CA ARG A 188 10.20 5.26 -11.42
C ARG A 188 9.75 3.83 -11.74
N MET A 189 10.48 3.12 -12.60
CA MET A 189 10.24 1.71 -12.92
C MET A 189 10.92 0.75 -11.94
N LEU A 190 11.97 1.20 -11.25
CA LEU A 190 12.68 0.44 -10.23
C LEU A 190 12.80 1.30 -8.96
N VAL A 191 12.67 0.66 -7.80
CA VAL A 191 12.83 1.29 -6.49
C VAL A 191 13.79 0.45 -5.64
N ILE A 192 14.66 1.13 -4.91
CA ILE A 192 15.60 0.56 -3.95
C ILE A 192 15.17 1.03 -2.55
N SER A 193 15.21 0.13 -1.57
CA SER A 193 14.89 0.49 -0.19
C SER A 193 16.00 1.34 0.44
N PRO A 194 15.68 2.18 1.45
CA PRO A 194 16.68 2.68 2.38
C PRO A 194 17.54 1.55 2.97
N PRO A 195 18.77 1.85 3.41
CA PRO A 195 19.58 0.88 4.15
C PRO A 195 18.91 0.58 5.50
N VAL A 196 18.76 -0.70 5.82
CA VAL A 196 18.36 -1.18 7.15
C VAL A 196 19.30 -2.30 7.61
N ASN A 197 19.12 -2.83 8.83
CA ASN A 197 19.87 -3.93 9.41
C ASN A 197 19.75 -5.23 8.59
N GLY A 198 20.49 -5.32 7.48
CA GLY A 198 20.39 -6.41 6.50
C GLY A 198 20.76 -5.98 5.08
N GLY A 199 20.86 -4.68 4.83
CA GLY A 199 21.23 -4.07 3.56
C GLY A 199 20.06 -3.37 2.88
N ARG A 200 20.07 -3.34 1.54
CA ARG A 200 19.00 -2.77 0.72
C ARG A 200 18.30 -3.87 -0.07
N THR A 201 17.03 -3.66 -0.36
CA THR A 201 16.25 -4.46 -1.30
C THR A 201 15.95 -3.65 -2.55
N TYR A 202 15.47 -4.32 -3.60
CA TYR A 202 14.97 -3.69 -4.81
C TYR A 202 13.71 -4.41 -5.29
N THR A 203 12.91 -3.71 -6.08
CA THR A 203 11.82 -4.27 -6.87
C THR A 203 11.56 -3.39 -8.09
N LEU A 204 11.04 -3.99 -9.17
CA LEU A 204 10.33 -3.20 -10.16
C LEU A 204 9.01 -2.72 -9.55
N THR A 205 8.69 -1.46 -9.77
CA THR A 205 7.41 -0.87 -9.36
C THR A 205 6.27 -1.45 -10.19
N ALA A 206 5.02 -1.13 -9.84
CA ALA A 206 3.84 -1.45 -10.64
C ALA A 206 4.04 -1.04 -12.11
N LEU A 207 4.48 0.21 -12.34
CA LEU A 207 4.81 0.74 -13.65
C LEU A 207 5.90 -0.10 -14.35
N GLY A 208 7.03 -0.37 -13.66
CA GLY A 208 8.12 -1.15 -14.23
C GLY A 208 7.73 -2.58 -14.59
N ARG A 209 6.83 -3.20 -13.82
CA ARG A 209 6.29 -4.54 -14.09
C ARG A 209 5.39 -4.54 -15.32
N GLU A 210 4.48 -3.58 -15.45
CA GLU A 210 3.62 -3.46 -16.63
C GLU A 210 4.44 -3.19 -17.90
N VAL A 211 5.44 -2.30 -17.84
CA VAL A 211 6.37 -2.05 -18.95
C VAL A 211 7.14 -3.31 -19.32
N LYS A 212 7.69 -4.03 -18.34
CA LYS A 212 8.37 -5.31 -18.57
C LYS A 212 7.44 -6.33 -19.24
N PHE A 213 6.21 -6.48 -18.75
CA PHE A 213 5.23 -7.40 -19.31
C PHE A 213 4.75 -7.03 -20.71
N ALA A 214 4.70 -5.73 -21.03
CA ALA A 214 4.47 -5.25 -22.39
C ALA A 214 5.63 -5.68 -23.29
N ILE A 215 6.87 -5.42 -22.89
CA ILE A 215 8.09 -5.74 -23.66
C ILE A 215 8.21 -7.25 -23.90
N GLU A 216 7.97 -8.09 -22.90
CA GLU A 216 8.03 -9.56 -23.02
C GLU A 216 7.00 -10.12 -24.01
N LYS A 217 5.92 -9.39 -24.28
CA LYS A 217 4.83 -9.79 -25.20
C LYS A 217 4.84 -9.02 -26.52
N ALA A 218 5.68 -8.00 -26.63
CA ALA A 218 5.78 -7.14 -27.80
C ALA A 218 6.77 -7.71 -28.83
N VAL A 219 6.81 -7.08 -30.00
CA VAL A 219 7.86 -7.30 -31.00
C VAL A 219 8.82 -6.11 -30.95
N PRO A 220 10.01 -6.23 -30.32
CA PRO A 220 10.94 -5.12 -30.19
C PRO A 220 11.73 -4.92 -31.49
N VAL A 221 11.03 -4.55 -32.57
CA VAL A 221 11.61 -4.32 -33.92
C VAL A 221 11.97 -2.86 -34.18
N MET A 222 11.52 -1.94 -33.32
CA MET A 222 11.78 -0.51 -33.44
C MET A 222 12.83 -0.07 -32.43
N HIS A 223 13.60 0.98 -32.76
CA HIS A 223 14.59 1.57 -31.85
C HIS A 223 13.98 2.06 -30.53
N VAL A 224 12.76 2.61 -30.58
CA VAL A 224 11.98 3.02 -29.41
C VAL A 224 10.76 2.11 -29.32
N VAL A 225 10.59 1.45 -28.19
CA VAL A 225 9.47 0.53 -27.95
C VAL A 225 8.43 1.13 -27.02
N ILE A 226 8.82 1.96 -26.06
CA ILE A 226 7.92 2.71 -25.19
C ILE A 226 8.33 4.18 -25.20
N SER A 227 7.36 5.07 -25.36
CA SER A 227 7.50 6.52 -25.22
C SER A 227 6.15 7.13 -24.85
N PRO A 228 6.10 8.38 -24.34
CA PRO A 228 4.83 9.04 -24.06
C PRO A 228 3.89 9.12 -25.27
N SER A 229 4.44 9.29 -26.49
CA SER A 229 3.63 9.30 -27.72
C SER A 229 3.04 7.93 -28.06
N ILE A 230 3.82 6.85 -27.93
CA ILE A 230 3.34 5.48 -28.14
C ILE A 230 2.24 5.14 -27.13
N MET A 231 2.43 5.53 -25.87
CA MET A 231 1.45 5.27 -24.81
C MET A 231 0.12 6.04 -25.06
N ARG A 232 0.20 7.29 -25.52
CA ARG A 232 -0.99 8.07 -25.94
C ARG A 232 -1.73 7.41 -27.11
N ASP A 233 -1.01 6.92 -28.12
CA ASP A 233 -1.63 6.21 -29.24
C ASP A 233 -2.33 4.91 -28.79
N VAL A 234 -1.72 4.15 -27.86
CA VAL A 234 -2.36 2.96 -27.28
C VAL A 234 -3.65 3.33 -26.55
N LYS A 235 -3.65 4.43 -25.78
CA LYS A 235 -4.85 4.94 -25.12
C LYS A 235 -5.94 5.34 -26.12
N ALA A 236 -5.59 6.08 -27.17
CA ALA A 236 -6.54 6.45 -28.22
C ALA A 236 -7.27 5.22 -28.78
N VAL A 237 -6.54 4.14 -29.08
CA VAL A 237 -7.15 2.89 -29.55
C VAL A 237 -8.08 2.26 -28.52
N ALA A 238 -7.72 2.29 -27.23
CA ALA A 238 -8.57 1.77 -26.15
C ALA A 238 -9.89 2.55 -26.01
N GLU A 239 -9.84 3.86 -26.25
CA GLU A 239 -10.99 4.78 -26.19
C GLU A 239 -11.81 4.79 -27.48
N GLY A 240 -11.36 4.08 -28.53
CA GLY A 240 -12.00 4.04 -29.84
C GLY A 240 -11.72 5.28 -30.70
N GLU A 241 -10.69 6.05 -30.34
CA GLU A 241 -10.17 7.20 -31.08
C GLU A 241 -9.11 6.77 -32.11
N GLU A 242 -8.82 7.64 -33.07
CA GLU A 242 -7.79 7.40 -34.09
C GLU A 242 -6.41 7.78 -33.54
N PRO A 243 -5.45 6.82 -33.41
CA PRO A 243 -4.09 7.12 -32.95
C PRO A 243 -3.31 7.93 -33.99
N GLU A 244 -2.27 8.67 -33.56
CA GLU A 244 -1.42 9.44 -34.47
C GLU A 244 -0.65 8.53 -35.44
N ASP A 245 -0.20 7.34 -34.99
CA ASP A 245 0.56 6.38 -35.80
C ASP A 245 0.13 4.92 -35.54
N MET A 246 -0.99 4.52 -36.15
CA MET A 246 -1.49 3.13 -36.10
C MET A 246 -0.45 2.11 -36.60
N ALA A 247 0.26 2.42 -37.69
CA ALA A 247 1.23 1.51 -38.29
C ALA A 247 2.41 1.22 -37.35
N ARG A 248 2.82 2.20 -36.53
CA ARG A 248 3.80 1.99 -35.44
C ARG A 248 3.27 1.04 -34.39
N LEU A 249 2.02 1.18 -33.94
CA LEU A 249 1.44 0.28 -32.93
C LEU A 249 1.33 -1.16 -33.43
N GLU A 250 0.93 -1.37 -34.68
CA GLU A 250 0.85 -2.70 -35.30
C GLU A 250 2.24 -3.34 -35.42
N ARG A 251 3.27 -2.58 -35.84
CA ARG A 251 4.66 -3.08 -35.93
C ARG A 251 5.24 -3.47 -34.57
N LEU A 252 4.93 -2.72 -33.52
CA LEU A 252 5.33 -3.02 -32.14
C LEU A 252 4.55 -4.21 -31.55
N GLY A 253 3.46 -4.62 -32.20
CA GLY A 253 2.57 -5.69 -31.74
C GLY A 253 1.63 -5.26 -30.61
N TYR A 254 1.41 -3.95 -30.42
CA TYR A 254 0.47 -3.43 -29.42
C TYR A 254 -0.98 -3.43 -29.91
N VAL A 255 -1.17 -3.39 -31.23
CA VAL A 255 -2.48 -3.42 -31.88
C VAL A 255 -2.52 -4.51 -32.94
N TRP A 256 -3.66 -5.18 -33.04
CA TRP A 256 -3.99 -6.09 -34.14
C TRP A 256 -5.46 -5.90 -34.52
N GLU A 257 -5.74 -5.74 -35.82
CA GLU A 257 -7.11 -5.55 -36.35
C GLU A 257 -7.87 -4.41 -35.63
N GLY A 258 -7.17 -3.31 -35.32
CA GLY A 258 -7.75 -2.14 -34.65
C GLY A 258 -8.10 -2.35 -33.17
N ARG A 259 -7.59 -3.40 -32.53
CA ARG A 259 -7.79 -3.67 -31.09
C ARG A 259 -6.45 -3.85 -30.39
N LEU A 260 -6.42 -3.49 -29.10
CA LEU A 260 -5.25 -3.76 -28.27
C LEU A 260 -4.97 -5.27 -28.18
N THR A 261 -3.69 -5.62 -28.32
CA THR A 261 -3.19 -6.94 -27.95
C THR A 261 -2.92 -6.97 -26.44
N ARG A 262 -2.54 -8.14 -25.90
CA ARG A 262 -2.08 -8.22 -24.50
C ARG A 262 -0.91 -7.29 -24.20
N ALA A 263 0.00 -7.10 -25.15
CA ALA A 263 1.11 -6.18 -24.99
C ALA A 263 0.59 -4.73 -24.91
N GLY A 264 -0.35 -4.36 -25.79
CA GLY A 264 -1.02 -3.06 -25.76
C GLY A 264 -1.79 -2.80 -24.45
N GLU A 265 -2.48 -3.81 -23.91
CA GLU A 265 -3.17 -3.70 -22.60
C GLU A 265 -2.19 -3.40 -21.44
N HIS A 266 -0.99 -3.99 -21.46
CA HIS A 266 0.04 -3.68 -20.46
C HIS A 266 0.60 -2.26 -20.66
N VAL A 267 0.74 -1.78 -21.90
CA VAL A 267 1.14 -0.39 -22.17
C VAL A 267 0.07 0.59 -21.67
N LEU A 268 -1.21 0.29 -21.87
CA LEU A 268 -2.31 1.10 -21.35
C LEU A 268 -2.28 1.18 -19.82
N ARG A 269 -2.14 0.04 -19.13
CA ARG A 269 -2.01 0.02 -17.67
C ARG A 269 -0.78 0.78 -17.19
N ALA A 270 0.35 0.65 -17.88
CA ALA A 270 1.54 1.44 -17.58
C ALA A 270 1.27 2.95 -17.73
N TYR A 271 0.52 3.37 -18.75
CA TYR A 271 0.17 4.78 -18.98
C TYR A 271 -0.68 5.35 -17.84
N GLU A 272 -1.66 4.58 -17.37
CA GLU A 272 -2.53 4.94 -16.23
C GLU A 272 -1.77 5.04 -14.89
N MET A 273 -0.56 4.47 -14.82
CA MET A 273 0.29 4.47 -13.61
C MET A 273 1.39 5.55 -13.63
N VAL A 274 1.53 6.31 -14.71
CA VAL A 274 2.59 7.33 -14.82
C VAL A 274 2.29 8.51 -13.88
N GLY A 275 3.27 8.87 -13.05
CA GLY A 275 3.13 9.97 -12.08
C GLY A 275 2.46 9.55 -10.76
N GLU A 276 1.81 8.39 -10.74
CA GLU A 276 1.13 7.89 -9.55
C GLU A 276 2.12 7.40 -8.47
N ASP A 277 1.75 7.60 -7.21
CA ASP A 277 2.41 7.02 -6.03
C ASP A 277 1.37 6.26 -5.20
N HIS A 278 1.04 5.04 -5.64
CA HIS A 278 -0.02 4.26 -4.98
C HIS A 278 0.42 3.81 -3.60
N LEU A 279 -0.41 4.11 -2.60
CA LEU A 279 -0.27 3.59 -1.26
C LEU A 279 -0.47 2.06 -1.23
N GLY A 280 0.38 1.38 -0.45
CA GLY A 280 0.32 -0.07 -0.30
C GLY A 280 -1.02 -0.56 0.24
N VAL A 281 -1.45 -1.73 -0.22
CA VAL A 281 -2.65 -2.41 0.30
C VAL A 281 -2.31 -3.04 1.65
N PRO A 282 -3.18 -2.89 2.69
CA PRO A 282 -2.94 -3.55 3.97
C PRO A 282 -2.80 -5.07 3.78
N PRO A 283 -1.82 -5.71 4.45
CA PRO A 283 -1.60 -7.13 4.31
C PRO A 283 -2.79 -7.94 4.85
N ILE A 284 -2.87 -9.22 4.47
CA ILE A 284 -3.65 -10.19 5.24
C ILE A 284 -2.70 -10.95 6.15
N SER A 285 -3.23 -11.41 7.28
CA SER A 285 -2.54 -12.32 8.20
C SER A 285 -3.53 -13.39 8.61
N ILE A 286 -3.08 -14.64 8.58
CA ILE A 286 -3.88 -15.80 8.95
C ILE A 286 -3.01 -16.71 9.81
N ARG A 287 -3.37 -16.85 11.07
CA ARG A 287 -2.66 -17.69 12.03
C ARG A 287 -3.07 -19.16 11.89
N PRO A 288 -2.26 -20.11 12.40
CA PRO A 288 -2.56 -21.54 12.28
C PRO A 288 -3.94 -21.96 12.79
N HIS A 289 -4.42 -21.39 13.89
CA HIS A 289 -5.74 -21.69 14.43
C HIS A 289 -6.88 -21.03 13.62
N GLU A 290 -6.66 -19.86 13.04
CA GLU A 290 -7.61 -19.21 12.13
C GLU A 290 -7.77 -20.01 10.84
N PHE A 291 -6.66 -20.44 10.25
CA PHE A 291 -6.67 -21.30 9.06
C PHE A 291 -7.42 -22.61 9.31
N ARG A 292 -7.26 -23.19 10.51
CA ARG A 292 -8.04 -24.36 10.95
C ARG A 292 -9.53 -24.07 11.01
N LEU A 293 -9.94 -22.91 11.54
CA LEU A 293 -11.35 -22.54 11.58
C LEU A 293 -11.93 -22.35 10.17
N LEU A 294 -11.18 -21.81 9.22
CA LEU A 294 -11.61 -21.74 7.82
C LEU A 294 -11.89 -23.13 7.26
N ARG A 295 -11.01 -24.12 7.51
CA ARG A 295 -11.22 -25.53 7.13
C ARG A 295 -12.48 -26.12 7.76
N ILE A 296 -12.66 -25.97 9.07
CA ILE A 296 -13.83 -26.50 9.77
C ILE A 296 -15.12 -25.87 9.21
N VAL A 297 -15.11 -24.57 8.94
CA VAL A 297 -16.28 -23.89 8.35
C VAL A 297 -16.56 -24.40 6.95
N ASN A 298 -15.52 -24.58 6.12
CA ASN A 298 -15.63 -25.16 4.78
C ASN A 298 -16.28 -26.55 4.82
N ASP A 299 -15.72 -27.44 5.63
CA ASP A 299 -16.11 -28.85 5.68
C ASP A 299 -17.54 -29.01 6.23
N LEU A 300 -17.99 -28.09 7.09
CA LEU A 300 -19.36 -28.06 7.60
C LEU A 300 -20.36 -27.40 6.63
N TYR A 301 -19.90 -26.56 5.69
CA TYR A 301 -20.77 -25.83 4.77
C TYR A 301 -20.94 -26.58 3.45
N ASN A 302 -21.86 -27.55 3.45
CA ASN A 302 -22.19 -28.31 2.25
C ASN A 302 -23.71 -28.53 2.17
N PRO A 303 -24.48 -27.50 1.76
CA PRO A 303 -25.94 -27.56 1.78
C PRO A 303 -26.53 -28.58 0.79
N GLU A 304 -25.78 -28.94 -0.26
CA GLU A 304 -26.22 -29.92 -1.27
C GLU A 304 -26.11 -31.36 -0.75
N GLU A 305 -24.98 -31.71 -0.13
CA GLU A 305 -24.75 -33.08 0.35
C GLU A 305 -25.25 -33.29 1.78
N ASN A 306 -25.21 -32.25 2.63
CA ASN A 306 -25.57 -32.32 4.05
C ASN A 306 -26.52 -31.19 4.46
N PRO A 307 -27.78 -31.20 3.99
CA PRO A 307 -28.73 -30.11 4.26
C PRO A 307 -29.09 -29.95 5.74
N ASN A 308 -28.74 -30.87 6.63
CA ASN A 308 -29.02 -30.76 8.06
C ASN A 308 -27.80 -30.34 8.89
N VAL A 309 -26.66 -30.11 8.26
CA VAL A 309 -25.44 -29.65 8.91
C VAL A 309 -25.14 -28.24 8.42
N ALA A 310 -24.83 -27.36 9.36
CA ALA A 310 -24.39 -26.01 9.04
C ALA A 310 -23.30 -25.56 10.01
N PRO A 311 -22.43 -24.62 9.63
CA PRO A 311 -21.34 -24.12 10.46
C PRO A 311 -21.85 -23.18 11.57
N THR A 312 -22.65 -23.73 12.48
CA THR A 312 -23.08 -23.02 13.70
C THR A 312 -21.97 -23.03 14.74
N LEU A 313 -21.98 -22.08 15.68
CA LEU A 313 -20.99 -22.03 16.76
C LEU A 313 -20.94 -23.34 17.55
N LYS A 314 -22.11 -23.94 17.78
CA LYS A 314 -22.24 -25.21 18.50
C LYS A 314 -21.53 -26.33 17.73
N ARG A 315 -21.72 -26.39 16.41
CA ARG A 315 -21.12 -27.44 15.58
C ARG A 315 -19.61 -27.25 15.42
N ILE A 316 -19.15 -26.02 15.23
CA ILE A 316 -17.70 -25.70 15.17
C ILE A 316 -17.02 -26.11 16.47
N LYS A 317 -17.57 -25.74 17.64
CA LYS A 317 -17.05 -26.17 18.95
C LYS A 317 -17.00 -27.69 19.07
N GLN A 318 -18.03 -28.39 18.59
CA GLN A 318 -18.09 -29.84 18.64
C GLN A 318 -16.95 -30.47 17.81
N VAL A 319 -16.68 -29.96 16.60
CA VAL A 319 -15.57 -30.43 15.76
C VAL A 319 -14.22 -30.16 16.43
N LEU A 320 -14.02 -28.99 17.04
CA LEU A 320 -12.79 -28.68 17.79
C LEU A 320 -12.53 -29.65 18.95
N VAL A 321 -13.58 -30.12 19.62
CA VAL A 321 -13.47 -31.13 20.69
C VAL A 321 -13.22 -32.52 20.09
N GLU A 322 -14.03 -32.94 19.11
CA GLU A 322 -14.05 -34.30 18.58
C GLU A 322 -12.82 -34.63 17.74
N GLU A 323 -12.38 -33.71 16.88
CA GLU A 323 -11.29 -33.94 15.92
C GLU A 323 -9.95 -33.38 16.40
N TYR A 324 -9.97 -32.31 17.19
CA TYR A 324 -8.75 -31.60 17.60
C TYR A 324 -8.44 -31.73 19.10
N GLY A 325 -9.32 -32.36 19.89
CA GLY A 325 -9.09 -32.65 21.30
C GLY A 325 -9.06 -31.42 22.21
N GLU A 326 -9.60 -30.28 21.77
CA GLU A 326 -9.59 -29.04 22.54
C GLU A 326 -10.54 -29.13 23.75
N LYS A 327 -10.08 -28.66 24.92
CA LYS A 327 -10.88 -28.63 26.14
C LYS A 327 -11.65 -27.31 26.21
N ASP A 328 -12.97 -27.38 26.07
CA ASP A 328 -13.90 -26.24 26.10
C ASP A 328 -13.50 -25.07 25.16
N PRO A 329 -13.46 -25.30 23.84
CA PRO A 329 -13.02 -24.29 22.89
C PRO A 329 -13.97 -23.09 22.83
N ASP A 330 -13.42 -21.87 22.78
CA ASP A 330 -14.17 -20.63 22.51
C ASP A 330 -13.63 -19.89 21.28
N PRO A 331 -13.95 -20.34 20.06
CA PRO A 331 -13.47 -19.72 18.82
C PRO A 331 -14.17 -18.38 18.49
N SER A 332 -14.86 -17.77 19.45
CA SER A 332 -15.75 -16.65 19.19
C SER A 332 -15.04 -15.33 18.90
N THR A 333 -13.78 -15.19 19.31
CA THR A 333 -12.95 -14.03 18.95
C THR A 333 -12.42 -14.22 17.53
N GLU A 334 -11.84 -15.37 17.25
CA GLU A 334 -11.21 -15.76 15.99
C GLU A 334 -12.23 -15.76 14.85
N LEU A 335 -13.44 -16.23 15.08
CA LEU A 335 -14.53 -16.16 14.10
C LEU A 335 -14.97 -14.72 13.80
N LYS A 336 -14.83 -13.78 14.75
CA LYS A 336 -15.08 -12.35 14.50
C LYS A 336 -13.89 -11.68 13.84
N GLU A 337 -12.66 -12.10 14.15
CA GLU A 337 -11.43 -11.65 13.48
C GLU A 337 -11.48 -12.04 11.99
N LEU A 338 -11.80 -13.30 11.68
CA LEU A 338 -11.99 -13.77 10.31
C LEU A 338 -13.15 -13.07 9.57
N GLU A 339 -14.24 -12.74 10.28
CA GLU A 339 -15.32 -11.91 9.74
C GLU A 339 -14.84 -10.48 9.45
N ALA A 340 -14.02 -9.91 10.33
CA ALA A 340 -13.46 -8.56 10.18
C ALA A 340 -12.41 -8.47 9.07
N HIS A 341 -11.65 -9.54 8.84
CA HIS A 341 -10.73 -9.67 7.70
C HIS A 341 -11.46 -9.88 6.37
N GLY A 342 -12.78 -10.08 6.36
CA GLY A 342 -13.54 -10.36 5.14
C GLY A 342 -13.34 -11.77 4.59
N LEU A 343 -12.81 -12.71 5.38
CA LEU A 343 -12.60 -14.12 4.98
C LEU A 343 -13.80 -15.00 5.32
N LEU A 344 -14.57 -14.62 6.33
CA LEU A 344 -15.84 -15.24 6.67
C LEU A 344 -16.97 -14.20 6.64
N VAL A 345 -18.18 -14.65 6.39
CA VAL A 345 -19.40 -13.88 6.66
C VAL A 345 -20.25 -14.61 7.67
N LYS A 346 -20.74 -13.87 8.66
CA LYS A 346 -21.76 -14.38 9.57
C LYS A 346 -23.14 -14.04 9.04
N THR A 347 -23.93 -15.06 8.74
CA THR A 347 -25.25 -14.94 8.11
C THR A 347 -26.30 -15.80 8.83
N VAL A 348 -27.55 -15.77 8.35
CA VAL A 348 -28.66 -16.58 8.84
C VAL A 348 -28.88 -17.76 7.89
N CYS A 349 -28.81 -18.98 8.42
CA CYS A 349 -29.06 -20.19 7.65
C CYS A 349 -30.48 -20.19 7.06
N ASP A 350 -30.62 -20.53 5.79
CA ASP A 350 -31.89 -20.55 5.06
C ASP A 350 -32.36 -21.96 4.67
N TYR A 351 -31.53 -22.98 4.93
CA TYR A 351 -31.75 -24.38 4.60
C TYR A 351 -31.83 -25.28 5.85
N GLY A 352 -32.34 -26.51 5.67
CA GLY A 352 -32.22 -27.56 6.68
C GLY A 352 -32.96 -27.38 7.99
N GLN A 353 -32.60 -28.23 8.95
CA GLN A 353 -33.02 -28.11 10.36
C GLN A 353 -32.36 -26.95 11.11
N GLU A 354 -31.30 -26.37 10.55
CA GLU A 354 -30.60 -25.22 11.14
C GLU A 354 -31.17 -23.87 10.64
N LYS A 355 -32.22 -23.87 9.81
CA LYS A 355 -32.86 -22.66 9.29
C LYS A 355 -33.20 -21.65 10.37
N GLY A 356 -32.83 -20.39 10.13
CA GLY A 356 -33.02 -19.26 11.04
C GLY A 356 -31.93 -19.13 12.10
N LYS A 357 -30.95 -20.03 12.18
CA LYS A 357 -29.81 -19.93 13.10
C LYS A 357 -28.63 -19.20 12.47
N PRO A 358 -27.80 -18.54 13.29
CA PRO A 358 -26.59 -17.90 12.78
C PRO A 358 -25.52 -18.95 12.41
N ILE A 359 -24.96 -18.79 11.22
CA ILE A 359 -23.89 -19.63 10.68
C ILE A 359 -22.75 -18.75 10.16
N TRP A 360 -21.58 -19.36 9.98
CA TRP A 360 -20.44 -18.76 9.28
C TRP A 360 -20.26 -19.44 7.93
N VAL A 361 -19.90 -18.65 6.92
CA VAL A 361 -19.64 -19.14 5.55
C VAL A 361 -18.38 -18.44 5.04
N LEU A 362 -17.60 -19.13 4.22
CA LEU A 362 -16.45 -18.53 3.54
C LEU A 362 -16.91 -17.46 2.54
N THR A 363 -16.14 -16.39 2.42
CA THR A 363 -16.25 -15.46 1.30
C THR A 363 -15.44 -15.97 0.11
N GLU A 364 -15.55 -15.35 -1.07
CA GLU A 364 -14.68 -15.69 -2.21
C GLU A 364 -13.19 -15.59 -1.84
N GLU A 365 -12.81 -14.56 -1.08
CA GLU A 365 -11.43 -14.39 -0.64
C GLU A 365 -11.05 -15.36 0.49
N GLY A 366 -12.01 -15.77 1.33
CA GLY A 366 -11.83 -16.89 2.26
C GLY A 366 -11.52 -18.21 1.56
N GLU A 367 -12.25 -18.54 0.50
CA GLU A 367 -11.99 -19.69 -0.38
C GLU A 367 -10.62 -19.57 -1.06
N ARG A 368 -10.30 -18.39 -1.59
CA ARG A 368 -9.01 -18.12 -2.24
C ARG A 368 -7.84 -18.31 -1.28
N VAL A 369 -7.98 -17.86 -0.04
CA VAL A 369 -7.00 -18.08 1.02
C VAL A 369 -6.89 -19.57 1.35
N LEU A 370 -8.03 -20.23 1.59
CA LEU A 370 -8.03 -21.60 2.05
C LEU A 370 -7.42 -22.57 1.02
N HIS A 371 -7.83 -22.43 -0.24
CA HIS A 371 -7.45 -23.36 -1.31
C HIS A 371 -6.31 -22.85 -2.20
N GLY A 372 -6.23 -21.54 -2.43
CA GLY A 372 -5.21 -20.94 -3.28
C GLY A 372 -3.89 -20.70 -2.56
N LEU A 373 -3.94 -20.15 -1.33
CA LEU A 373 -2.74 -19.95 -0.52
C LEU A 373 -2.35 -21.23 0.23
N GLY A 374 -3.33 -21.93 0.80
CA GLY A 374 -3.18 -23.29 1.33
C GLY A 374 -2.46 -23.41 2.66
N THR A 375 -1.99 -22.30 3.25
CA THR A 375 -1.25 -22.29 4.52
C THR A 375 -1.42 -20.96 5.27
N PRO A 376 -1.22 -20.94 6.60
CA PRO A 376 -1.04 -19.70 7.37
C PRO A 376 0.06 -18.80 6.81
N VAL A 377 -0.12 -17.49 6.98
CA VAL A 377 0.85 -16.44 6.59
C VAL A 377 0.80 -15.29 7.59
N LYS A 378 1.95 -14.64 7.82
CA LYS A 378 2.06 -13.44 8.64
C LYS A 378 1.85 -12.16 7.82
N ALA A 379 1.54 -11.06 8.50
CA ALA A 379 1.30 -9.76 7.86
C ALA A 379 2.55 -9.26 7.12
N GLU A 380 3.71 -9.36 7.74
CA GLU A 380 5.00 -8.86 7.28
C GLU A 380 5.41 -9.53 5.96
N ALA A 381 5.22 -10.85 5.87
CA ALA A 381 5.47 -11.63 4.66
C ALA A 381 4.59 -11.18 3.48
N VAL A 382 3.29 -10.96 3.73
CA VAL A 382 2.35 -10.49 2.71
C VAL A 382 2.61 -9.03 2.34
N LYS A 383 2.97 -8.21 3.33
CA LYS A 383 3.33 -6.81 3.17
C LYS A 383 4.51 -6.64 2.24
N ALA A 384 5.54 -7.49 2.36
CA ALA A 384 6.66 -7.48 1.44
C ALA A 384 6.22 -7.62 -0.02
N VAL A 385 5.20 -8.45 -0.27
CA VAL A 385 4.62 -8.63 -1.61
C VAL A 385 3.76 -7.44 -2.02
N THR A 386 2.88 -6.95 -1.15
CA THR A 386 1.94 -5.87 -1.51
C THR A 386 2.65 -4.55 -1.78
N VAL A 387 3.67 -4.19 -0.99
CA VAL A 387 4.48 -2.99 -1.26
C VAL A 387 5.28 -3.12 -2.57
N SER A 388 5.81 -4.32 -2.84
CA SER A 388 6.59 -4.60 -4.06
C SER A 388 5.78 -4.61 -5.36
N LEU A 389 4.46 -4.85 -5.25
CA LEU A 389 3.52 -4.71 -6.36
C LEU A 389 3.04 -3.26 -6.54
N GLY A 390 3.31 -2.38 -5.57
CA GLY A 390 3.10 -0.94 -5.65
C GLY A 390 4.36 -0.21 -6.12
N PHE A 391 4.69 0.91 -5.46
CA PHE A 391 5.81 1.78 -5.80
C PHE A 391 6.93 1.78 -4.76
N GLU A 392 6.94 0.81 -3.85
CA GLU A 392 7.90 0.75 -2.74
C GLU A 392 8.67 -0.58 -2.71
N ALA A 393 9.90 -0.52 -2.21
CA ALA A 393 10.70 -1.71 -1.92
C ALA A 393 10.50 -2.11 -0.45
N PRO A 394 10.39 -3.43 -0.14
CA PRO A 394 10.20 -3.89 1.23
C PRO A 394 11.48 -3.78 2.05
N SER A 395 11.39 -3.79 3.38
CA SER A 395 12.58 -3.95 4.22
C SER A 395 13.20 -5.35 4.04
N THR A 396 14.43 -5.54 4.52
CA THR A 396 15.09 -6.85 4.49
C THR A 396 14.40 -7.88 5.38
N GLU A 397 13.82 -7.44 6.49
CA GLU A 397 13.11 -8.26 7.47
C GLU A 397 11.80 -8.78 6.87
N TRP A 398 11.01 -7.88 6.26
CA TRP A 398 9.77 -8.27 5.58
C TRP A 398 10.05 -9.23 4.41
N LEU A 399 11.12 -8.95 3.63
CA LEU A 399 11.54 -9.84 2.54
C LEU A 399 11.97 -11.22 3.05
N HIS A 400 12.66 -11.28 4.19
CA HIS A 400 13.04 -12.55 4.82
C HIS A 400 11.81 -13.37 5.22
N GLU A 401 10.84 -12.76 5.91
CA GLU A 401 9.57 -13.41 6.25
C GLU A 401 8.81 -13.89 5.01
N ALA A 402 8.86 -13.13 3.90
CA ALA A 402 8.24 -13.51 2.64
C ALA A 402 8.92 -14.71 1.95
N HIS A 403 10.23 -14.88 2.11
CA HIS A 403 10.95 -16.06 1.67
C HIS A 403 10.59 -17.29 2.51
N GLU A 404 10.58 -17.16 3.85
CA GLU A 404 10.19 -18.24 4.76
C GLU A 404 8.75 -18.71 4.51
N ALA A 405 7.85 -17.79 4.14
CA ALA A 405 6.47 -18.09 3.77
C ALA A 405 6.29 -18.55 2.31
N GLU A 406 7.37 -18.67 1.53
CA GLU A 406 7.38 -19.04 0.09
C GLU A 406 6.53 -18.12 -0.81
N LEU A 407 6.29 -16.88 -0.37
CA LEU A 407 5.58 -15.86 -1.14
C LEU A 407 6.51 -15.20 -2.17
N VAL A 408 7.81 -15.23 -1.90
CA VAL A 408 8.86 -14.67 -2.75
C VAL A 408 9.96 -15.73 -2.94
N SER A 409 10.31 -15.99 -4.19
CA SER A 409 11.49 -16.78 -4.59
C SER A 409 12.73 -15.87 -4.66
N GLN A 410 13.91 -16.36 -5.05
CA GLN A 410 15.17 -15.58 -5.02
C GLN A 410 15.12 -14.12 -5.51
N ALA A 411 14.31 -13.79 -6.53
CA ALA A 411 14.12 -12.40 -7.00
C ALA A 411 12.77 -12.19 -7.72
N ALA A 412 11.73 -12.91 -7.31
CA ALA A 412 10.41 -12.82 -7.92
C ALA A 412 9.29 -13.29 -6.97
N ILE A 413 8.16 -12.59 -7.01
CA ILE A 413 6.92 -12.98 -6.33
C ILE A 413 6.41 -14.31 -6.92
N THR A 414 6.08 -15.27 -6.06
CA THR A 414 5.54 -16.57 -6.47
C THR A 414 4.05 -16.50 -6.79
N SER A 415 3.49 -17.55 -7.40
CA SER A 415 2.03 -17.65 -7.58
C SER A 415 1.27 -17.55 -6.25
N ARG A 416 1.84 -18.07 -5.15
CA ARG A 416 1.28 -17.96 -3.80
C ARG A 416 1.32 -16.52 -3.29
N GLY A 417 2.44 -15.81 -3.51
CA GLY A 417 2.53 -14.37 -3.23
C GLY A 417 1.47 -13.56 -3.99
N LEU A 418 1.27 -13.83 -5.28
CA LEU A 418 0.23 -13.17 -6.08
C LEU A 418 -1.19 -13.46 -5.57
N VAL A 419 -1.45 -14.69 -5.11
CA VAL A 419 -2.73 -15.06 -4.48
C VAL A 419 -2.95 -14.27 -3.19
N ALA A 420 -1.93 -14.19 -2.32
CA ALA A 420 -2.01 -13.43 -1.08
C ALA A 420 -2.27 -11.93 -1.33
N ALA A 421 -1.53 -11.31 -2.25
CA ALA A 421 -1.73 -9.92 -2.61
C ALA A 421 -3.10 -9.64 -3.23
N LYS A 422 -3.60 -10.55 -4.07
CA LYS A 422 -4.96 -10.45 -4.63
C LYS A 422 -6.02 -10.53 -3.53
N ALA A 423 -5.87 -11.44 -2.57
CA ALA A 423 -6.75 -11.53 -1.42
C ALA A 423 -6.71 -10.23 -0.60
N SER A 424 -5.52 -9.71 -0.26
CA SER A 424 -5.37 -8.43 0.45
C SER A 424 -6.08 -7.25 -0.21
N LYS A 425 -6.07 -7.19 -1.55
CA LYS A 425 -6.71 -6.13 -2.33
C LYS A 425 -8.24 -6.24 -2.36
N ASN A 426 -8.76 -7.46 -2.36
CA ASN A 426 -10.17 -7.72 -2.60
C ASN A 426 -10.99 -7.95 -1.33
N VAL A 427 -10.35 -8.21 -0.18
CA VAL A 427 -11.09 -8.43 1.07
C VAL A 427 -11.87 -7.19 1.49
N GLU A 428 -13.16 -7.37 1.77
CA GLU A 428 -13.99 -6.34 2.38
C GLU A 428 -13.83 -6.38 3.90
N ARG A 429 -13.00 -5.49 4.44
CA ARG A 429 -12.74 -5.44 5.88
C ARG A 429 -13.90 -4.77 6.64
N ALA A 430 -14.07 -5.16 7.89
CA ALA A 430 -15.06 -4.59 8.79
C ALA A 430 -14.46 -4.20 10.15
N PRO A 431 -14.96 -3.14 10.80
CA PRO A 431 -14.49 -2.74 12.13
C PRO A 431 -14.61 -3.85 13.18
N PHE A 432 -13.49 -4.16 13.82
CA PHE A 432 -13.43 -5.08 14.94
C PHE A 432 -12.26 -4.74 15.84
N LEU A 433 -12.54 -4.58 17.14
CA LEU A 433 -11.53 -4.42 18.17
C LEU A 433 -11.92 -5.27 19.38
N THR A 434 -10.95 -5.98 19.94
CA THR A 434 -11.01 -6.45 21.31
C THR A 434 -10.78 -5.30 22.30
N GLY A 435 -11.07 -5.52 23.59
CA GLY A 435 -10.79 -4.51 24.61
C GLY A 435 -9.31 -4.15 24.72
N ASN A 436 -8.40 -5.10 24.49
CA ASN A 436 -6.97 -4.86 24.52
C ASN A 436 -6.51 -4.07 23.29
N GLU A 437 -6.94 -4.47 22.10
CA GLU A 437 -6.66 -3.71 20.86
C GLU A 437 -7.22 -2.28 20.92
N ALA A 438 -8.39 -2.08 21.56
CA ALA A 438 -8.92 -0.75 21.79
C ALA A 438 -8.04 0.11 22.70
N LYS A 439 -7.27 -0.48 23.63
CA LYS A 439 -6.28 0.25 24.45
C LYS A 439 -5.10 0.71 23.59
N LEU A 440 -4.59 -0.16 22.70
CA LEU A 440 -3.52 0.18 21.76
C LEU A 440 -3.95 1.35 20.86
N VAL A 441 -5.11 1.22 20.18
CA VAL A 441 -5.65 2.28 19.32
C VAL A 441 -5.91 3.58 20.10
N HIS A 442 -6.37 3.49 21.34
CA HIS A 442 -6.56 4.66 22.19
C HIS A 442 -5.22 5.36 22.50
N ARG A 443 -4.15 4.60 22.71
CA ARG A 443 -2.83 5.11 23.10
C ARG A 443 -2.02 5.70 21.96
N LEU A 444 -2.04 5.10 20.77
CA LEU A 444 -1.32 5.57 19.58
C LEU A 444 -1.65 7.01 19.23
N HIS A 445 -0.69 7.82 18.79
CA HIS A 445 -0.97 9.19 18.39
C HIS A 445 -1.91 9.24 17.17
N ARG A 446 -2.66 10.33 17.01
CA ARG A 446 -3.65 10.42 15.92
C ARG A 446 -2.97 10.51 14.56
N VAL A 447 -1.89 11.28 14.48
CA VAL A 447 -1.24 11.70 13.22
C VAL A 447 0.23 11.33 13.19
N GLU A 448 0.91 11.39 14.34
CA GLU A 448 2.32 11.06 14.46
C GLU A 448 2.50 9.55 14.61
N ALA A 449 3.51 9.00 13.93
CA ALA A 449 3.96 7.66 14.23
C ALA A 449 4.73 7.63 15.56
N VAL A 450 4.82 6.44 16.16
CA VAL A 450 5.64 6.18 17.35
C VAL A 450 6.55 5.00 17.02
N GLU A 451 7.79 5.01 17.50
CA GLU A 451 8.65 3.83 17.41
C GLU A 451 7.96 2.61 18.04
N LYS A 452 7.99 1.47 17.33
CA LYS A 452 7.24 0.27 17.70
C LYS A 452 7.68 -0.25 19.07
N GLU A 453 8.98 -0.31 19.28
CA GLU A 453 9.62 -0.82 20.49
C GLU A 453 9.24 0.05 21.69
N GLU A 454 9.41 1.38 21.59
CA GLU A 454 8.99 2.32 22.64
C GLU A 454 7.49 2.24 22.95
N PHE A 455 6.67 2.08 21.91
CA PHE A 455 5.22 1.93 22.08
C PHE A 455 4.86 0.64 22.80
N ILE A 456 5.53 -0.47 22.46
CA ILE A 456 5.34 -1.77 23.13
C ILE A 456 5.71 -1.63 24.61
N GLU A 457 6.87 -1.03 24.92
CA GLU A 457 7.33 -0.79 26.29
C GLU A 457 6.31 0.02 27.10
N ASP A 458 5.87 1.18 26.62
CA ASP A 458 4.86 2.04 27.31
C ASP A 458 3.55 1.29 27.58
N VAL A 459 3.08 0.50 26.60
CA VAL A 459 1.84 -0.28 26.72
C VAL A 459 2.01 -1.42 27.73
N CYS A 460 3.14 -2.12 27.70
CA CYS A 460 3.48 -3.18 28.63
C CYS A 460 3.55 -2.65 30.07
N GLU A 461 4.27 -1.55 30.31
CA GLU A 461 4.37 -0.92 31.63
C GLU A 461 3.01 -0.47 32.18
N ARG A 462 2.18 0.13 31.32
CA ARG A 462 0.90 0.72 31.73
C ARG A 462 -0.19 -0.30 31.99
N TYR A 463 -0.26 -1.35 31.18
CA TYR A 463 -1.36 -2.31 31.19
C TYR A 463 -0.98 -3.70 31.72
N GLY A 464 0.31 -3.95 31.99
CA GLY A 464 0.81 -5.24 32.47
C GLY A 464 0.67 -6.34 31.43
N PHE A 465 0.93 -6.00 30.16
CA PHE A 465 0.94 -6.95 29.05
C PHE A 465 2.35 -7.48 28.79
N GLU A 466 2.43 -8.64 28.14
CA GLU A 466 3.69 -9.18 27.64
C GLU A 466 3.97 -8.63 26.22
N GLU A 467 5.23 -8.35 25.90
CA GLU A 467 5.64 -7.75 24.61
C GLU A 467 5.10 -8.53 23.40
N HIS A 468 5.25 -9.86 23.41
CA HIS A 468 4.76 -10.73 22.33
C HIS A 468 3.24 -10.64 22.11
N GLN A 469 2.45 -10.30 23.14
CA GLN A 469 1.01 -10.11 23.00
C GLN A 469 0.68 -8.79 22.32
N VAL A 470 1.43 -7.73 22.67
CA VAL A 470 1.25 -6.40 22.08
C VAL A 470 1.64 -6.44 20.61
N ASP A 471 2.78 -7.06 20.28
CA ASP A 471 3.24 -7.27 18.91
C ASP A 471 2.20 -8.07 18.08
N GLU A 472 1.66 -9.17 18.63
CA GLU A 472 0.60 -9.93 17.95
C GLU A 472 -0.65 -9.06 17.70
N TRP A 473 -1.07 -8.23 18.66
CA TRP A 473 -2.21 -7.34 18.48
C TRP A 473 -1.95 -6.24 17.46
N LEU A 474 -0.73 -5.71 17.38
CA LEU A 474 -0.33 -4.76 16.35
C LEU A 474 -0.38 -5.39 14.96
N SER A 475 0.19 -6.58 14.79
CA SER A 475 0.12 -7.34 13.53
C SER A 475 -1.33 -7.61 13.08
N LYS A 476 -2.24 -7.94 14.03
CA LYS A 476 -3.68 -8.06 13.74
C LYS A 476 -4.36 -6.75 13.38
N LEU A 477 -3.95 -5.65 14.00
CA LEU A 477 -4.50 -4.33 13.68
C LEU A 477 -4.05 -3.91 12.28
N GLU A 478 -2.81 -4.22 11.90
CA GLU A 478 -2.28 -3.97 10.56
C GLU A 478 -3.02 -4.79 9.50
N SER A 479 -3.24 -6.09 9.75
CA SER A 479 -3.98 -6.93 8.80
C SER A 479 -5.45 -6.50 8.59
N ARG A 480 -6.04 -5.84 9.59
CA ARG A 480 -7.37 -5.20 9.50
C ARG A 480 -7.33 -3.80 8.94
N GLY A 481 -6.18 -3.26 8.56
CA GLY A 481 -6.05 -1.90 8.04
C GLY A 481 -6.37 -0.82 9.07
N VAL A 482 -6.07 -1.07 10.36
CA VAL A 482 -6.28 -0.11 11.46
C VAL A 482 -5.00 0.65 11.78
N VAL A 483 -3.86 -0.04 11.79
CA VAL A 483 -2.52 0.57 11.92
C VAL A 483 -1.70 0.26 10.68
N ASP A 484 -0.61 0.99 10.50
CA ASP A 484 0.41 0.69 9.50
C ASP A 484 1.78 0.76 10.18
N GLU A 485 2.63 -0.22 9.92
CA GLU A 485 4.04 -0.16 10.31
C GLU A 485 4.85 0.42 9.13
N LEU A 486 5.62 1.46 9.36
CA LEU A 486 6.41 2.14 8.34
C LEU A 486 7.76 1.45 8.16
N LEU A 487 8.48 1.76 7.08
CA LEU A 487 9.84 1.24 6.87
C LEU A 487 10.83 1.74 7.94
N THR A 488 10.48 2.81 8.65
CA THR A 488 11.24 3.33 9.80
C THR A 488 11.13 2.46 11.06
N GLY A 489 10.23 1.47 11.07
CA GLY A 489 9.81 0.77 12.30
C GLY A 489 8.75 1.53 13.11
N GLY A 490 8.34 2.73 12.67
CA GLY A 490 7.28 3.49 13.31
C GLY A 490 5.88 2.90 13.06
N ILE A 491 4.99 2.98 14.05
CA ILE A 491 3.58 2.58 13.95
C ILE A 491 2.69 3.81 13.92
N ILE A 492 1.80 3.87 12.94
CA ILE A 492 0.85 4.98 12.75
C ILE A 492 -0.59 4.48 12.61
N LEU A 493 -1.56 5.32 13.02
CA LEU A 493 -2.97 5.06 12.70
C LEU A 493 -3.27 5.40 11.24
N THR A 494 -3.83 4.42 10.54
CA THR A 494 -4.50 4.61 9.24
C THR A 494 -5.68 5.58 9.36
N ARG A 495 -6.24 6.03 8.23
CA ARG A 495 -7.48 6.82 8.22
C ARG A 495 -8.63 6.11 8.96
N ALA A 496 -8.77 4.79 8.73
CA ALA A 496 -9.74 3.96 9.46
C ALA A 496 -9.42 3.91 10.97
N GLY A 497 -8.15 3.75 11.34
CA GLY A 497 -7.70 3.74 12.72
C GLY A 497 -7.97 5.04 13.47
N GLN A 498 -7.85 6.18 12.81
CA GLN A 498 -8.19 7.48 13.38
C GLN A 498 -9.68 7.64 13.65
N HIS A 499 -10.53 7.20 12.71
CA HIS A 499 -11.97 7.17 12.93
C HIS A 499 -12.36 6.21 14.07
N LEU A 500 -11.70 5.05 14.18
CA LEU A 500 -11.90 4.15 15.33
C LEU A 500 -11.45 4.78 16.64
N LYS A 501 -10.29 5.46 16.66
CA LYS A 501 -9.81 6.21 17.83
C LYS A 501 -10.81 7.31 18.23
N ASN A 502 -11.34 8.07 17.27
CA ASN A 502 -12.37 9.08 17.52
C ASN A 502 -13.67 8.45 18.05
N ALA A 503 -14.09 7.30 17.51
CA ALA A 503 -15.25 6.56 17.99
C ALA A 503 -15.06 6.12 19.45
N ILE A 504 -13.85 5.69 19.83
CA ILE A 504 -13.49 5.36 21.21
C ILE A 504 -13.58 6.59 22.12
N HIS A 505 -12.96 7.70 21.73
CA HIS A 505 -12.93 8.95 22.51
C HIS A 505 -14.30 9.61 22.70
N ARG A 506 -15.11 9.66 21.63
CA ARG A 506 -16.46 10.26 21.68
C ARG A 506 -17.49 9.31 22.29
N GLY A 507 -17.18 8.02 22.35
CA GLY A 507 -17.99 7.00 22.97
C GLY A 507 -17.87 6.99 24.49
N GLN A 508 -18.18 5.84 25.10
CA GLN A 508 -17.91 5.63 26.53
C GLN A 508 -16.55 4.97 26.70
N THR A 509 -15.46 5.74 26.59
CA THR A 509 -14.06 5.27 26.59
C THR A 509 -13.79 4.18 27.64
N MET A 510 -14.06 4.45 28.91
CA MET A 510 -13.79 3.50 30.00
C MET A 510 -14.57 2.19 29.87
N GLU A 511 -15.73 2.20 29.23
CA GLU A 511 -16.51 0.99 28.99
C GLU A 511 -15.95 0.22 27.80
N ILE A 512 -15.60 0.93 26.73
CA ILE A 512 -15.01 0.37 25.52
C ILE A 512 -13.73 -0.39 25.87
N LEU A 513 -12.83 0.21 26.66
CA LEU A 513 -11.56 -0.40 27.06
C LEU A 513 -11.70 -1.61 28.00
N LYS A 514 -12.88 -1.82 28.63
CA LYS A 514 -13.15 -2.94 29.54
C LYS A 514 -13.88 -4.11 28.88
N LEU A 515 -14.59 -3.85 27.79
CA LEU A 515 -15.37 -4.87 27.10
C LEU A 515 -14.44 -5.86 26.39
N ARG A 516 -14.82 -7.14 26.35
CA ARG A 516 -14.06 -8.15 25.58
C ARG A 516 -14.06 -7.83 24.08
N HIS A 517 -15.20 -7.37 23.54
CA HIS A 517 -15.40 -7.02 22.14
C HIS A 517 -16.22 -5.72 22.01
N PRO A 518 -15.63 -4.54 22.26
CA PRO A 518 -16.35 -3.26 22.20
C PRO A 518 -16.87 -2.91 20.80
N ILE A 519 -16.17 -3.35 19.75
CA ILE A 519 -16.51 -3.11 18.35
C ILE A 519 -16.57 -4.45 17.63
N THR A 520 -17.66 -4.72 16.91
CA THR A 520 -17.84 -6.00 16.19
C THR A 520 -18.49 -5.80 14.83
N PRO A 521 -18.17 -6.62 13.81
CA PRO A 521 -18.75 -6.48 12.48
C PRO A 521 -20.29 -6.51 12.49
N VAL A 522 -20.88 -7.41 13.27
CA VAL A 522 -22.34 -7.51 13.45
C VAL A 522 -22.94 -6.22 14.05
N ALA A 523 -22.29 -5.63 15.05
CA ALA A 523 -22.78 -4.38 15.64
C ALA A 523 -22.72 -3.22 14.63
N THR A 524 -21.64 -3.15 13.86
CA THR A 524 -21.46 -2.14 12.80
C THR A 524 -22.53 -2.28 11.71
N ARG A 525 -22.80 -3.50 11.20
CA ARG A 525 -23.90 -3.78 10.25
C ARG A 525 -25.27 -3.34 10.77
N VAL A 526 -25.56 -3.63 12.04
CA VAL A 526 -26.81 -3.20 12.67
C VAL A 526 -26.89 -1.67 12.77
N LEU A 527 -25.79 -1.00 13.13
CA LEU A 527 -25.74 0.46 13.24
C LEU A 527 -26.00 1.14 11.89
N GLU A 528 -25.38 0.67 10.82
CA GLU A 528 -25.57 1.19 9.46
C GLU A 528 -26.97 0.92 8.94
N ALA A 529 -27.51 -0.28 9.17
CA ALA A 529 -28.90 -0.58 8.82
C ALA A 529 -29.88 0.34 9.55
N VAL A 530 -29.62 0.67 10.83
CA VAL A 530 -30.38 1.69 11.57
C VAL A 530 -30.21 3.08 10.92
N ARG A 531 -28.97 3.51 10.59
CA ARG A 531 -28.70 4.80 9.91
C ARG A 531 -29.54 4.94 8.65
N HIS A 532 -29.52 3.93 7.77
CA HIS A 532 -30.29 3.94 6.52
C HIS A 532 -31.80 3.96 6.74
N LEU A 533 -32.33 3.10 7.60
CA LEU A 533 -33.77 3.04 7.85
C LEU A 533 -34.29 4.34 8.49
N ARG A 534 -33.50 4.98 9.36
CA ARG A 534 -33.84 6.28 9.96
C ARG A 534 -33.86 7.38 8.91
N ARG A 535 -32.87 7.44 8.00
CA ARG A 535 -32.88 8.37 6.85
C ARG A 535 -34.08 8.14 5.93
N GLY A 536 -34.49 6.89 5.74
CA GLY A 536 -35.71 6.51 5.02
C GLY A 536 -37.03 6.75 5.78
N GLY A 537 -37.03 7.51 6.88
CA GLY A 537 -38.24 7.91 7.61
C GLY A 537 -38.79 6.86 8.60
N MET A 538 -38.07 5.77 8.87
CA MET A 538 -38.54 4.77 9.84
C MET A 538 -38.52 5.33 11.27
N SER A 539 -39.65 5.21 11.97
CA SER A 539 -39.78 5.72 13.33
C SER A 539 -39.07 4.84 14.37
N PRO A 540 -38.56 5.41 15.48
CA PRO A 540 -37.90 4.64 16.54
C PRO A 540 -38.80 3.56 17.15
N LYS A 541 -40.12 3.81 17.23
CA LYS A 541 -41.12 2.85 17.72
C LYS A 541 -41.21 1.60 16.85
N LYS A 542 -41.02 1.73 15.52
CA LYS A 542 -40.99 0.59 14.60
C LYS A 542 -39.67 -0.19 14.76
N LEU A 543 -38.54 0.50 14.81
CA LEU A 543 -37.22 -0.12 15.02
C LEU A 543 -37.13 -0.90 16.34
N ALA A 544 -37.78 -0.39 17.40
CA ALA A 544 -37.88 -1.08 18.70
C ALA A 544 -38.47 -2.50 18.62
N LYS A 545 -39.22 -2.81 17.55
CA LYS A 545 -39.81 -4.13 17.30
C LYS A 545 -38.90 -5.04 16.46
N PHE A 546 -37.69 -4.60 16.10
CA PHE A 546 -36.76 -5.32 15.23
C PHE A 546 -37.43 -5.79 13.92
N PRO A 547 -37.89 -4.84 13.08
CA PRO A 547 -38.67 -5.16 11.89
C PRO A 547 -37.84 -5.97 10.89
N LYS A 548 -38.50 -6.79 10.06
CA LYS A 548 -37.83 -7.64 9.06
C LYS A 548 -36.87 -6.85 8.16
N GLN A 549 -37.18 -5.60 7.81
CA GLN A 549 -36.29 -4.74 7.03
C GLN A 549 -34.94 -4.50 7.70
N LEU A 550 -34.90 -4.35 9.03
CA LEU A 550 -33.65 -4.19 9.78
C LEU A 550 -32.85 -5.48 9.79
N LEU A 551 -33.53 -6.60 10.09
CA LEU A 551 -32.92 -7.92 10.18
C LEU A 551 -32.32 -8.37 8.85
N ASN A 552 -33.05 -8.17 7.76
CA ASN A 552 -32.60 -8.53 6.41
C ASN A 552 -31.46 -7.62 5.95
N ARG A 553 -31.52 -6.32 6.25
CA ARG A 553 -30.46 -5.37 5.82
C ARG A 553 -29.14 -5.61 6.55
N ALA A 554 -29.19 -5.92 7.84
CA ALA A 554 -27.99 -6.24 8.62
C ALA A 554 -27.59 -7.72 8.54
N ASP A 555 -28.42 -8.56 7.91
CA ASP A 555 -28.30 -10.01 7.83
C ASP A 555 -28.09 -10.70 9.20
N VAL A 556 -29.04 -10.48 10.10
CA VAL A 556 -28.95 -10.93 11.49
C VAL A 556 -30.26 -11.50 12.01
N THR A 557 -30.16 -12.42 12.96
CA THR A 557 -31.29 -12.84 13.78
C THR A 557 -31.71 -11.73 14.76
N VAL A 558 -32.95 -11.81 15.26
CA VAL A 558 -33.45 -10.90 16.32
C VAL A 558 -32.54 -10.91 17.56
N SER A 559 -32.01 -12.08 17.93
CA SER A 559 -31.13 -12.23 19.09
C SER A 559 -29.80 -11.49 18.89
N GLN A 560 -29.19 -11.63 17.70
CA GLN A 560 -27.99 -10.87 17.35
C GLN A 560 -28.25 -9.37 17.32
N ALA A 561 -29.35 -8.94 16.68
CA ALA A 561 -29.71 -7.52 16.62
C ALA A 561 -29.91 -6.90 18.00
N LYS A 562 -30.56 -7.62 18.94
CA LYS A 562 -30.72 -7.17 20.33
C LYS A 562 -29.38 -6.98 21.03
N LYS A 563 -28.49 -7.98 20.95
CA LYS A 563 -27.14 -7.90 21.55
C LYS A 563 -26.29 -6.77 20.95
N ALA A 564 -26.37 -6.59 19.63
CA ALA A 564 -25.70 -5.50 18.93
C ALA A 564 -26.21 -4.12 19.39
N VAL A 565 -27.54 -3.92 19.44
CA VAL A 565 -28.16 -2.68 19.91
C VAL A 565 -27.78 -2.37 21.36
N GLU A 566 -27.74 -3.39 22.22
CA GLU A 566 -27.29 -3.25 23.61
C GLU A 566 -25.82 -2.81 23.70
N LEU A 567 -24.93 -3.48 22.95
CA LEU A 567 -23.52 -3.14 22.86
C LEU A 567 -23.33 -1.69 22.39
N LEU A 568 -23.95 -1.30 21.28
CA LEU A 568 -23.86 0.05 20.70
C LEU A 568 -24.35 1.14 21.65
N ARG A 569 -25.36 0.85 22.50
CA ARG A 569 -25.82 1.79 23.53
C ARG A 569 -24.85 1.86 24.69
N ARG A 570 -24.32 0.72 25.14
CA ARG A 570 -23.34 0.62 26.21
C ARG A 570 -22.04 1.36 25.87
N THR A 571 -21.61 1.32 24.61
CA THR A 571 -20.45 2.06 24.10
C THR A 571 -20.76 3.50 23.70
N LYS A 572 -22.01 3.96 23.85
CA LYS A 572 -22.51 5.28 23.40
C LYS A 572 -22.33 5.57 21.90
N MET A 573 -22.19 4.55 21.06
CA MET A 573 -22.26 4.67 19.60
C MET A 573 -23.71 4.87 19.11
N MET A 574 -24.68 4.57 19.97
CA MET A 574 -26.09 4.83 19.74
C MET A 574 -26.78 5.35 21.01
N SER A 575 -27.65 6.35 20.86
CA SER A 575 -28.54 6.82 21.93
C SER A 575 -30.00 6.57 21.52
N GLY A 576 -30.65 5.63 22.20
CA GLY A 576 -31.95 5.13 21.77
C GLY A 576 -31.86 4.43 20.40
N TRP A 577 -32.38 5.09 19.35
CA TRP A 577 -32.30 4.66 17.93
C TRP A 577 -31.69 5.77 17.04
N LYS A 578 -30.93 6.68 17.65
CA LYS A 578 -30.16 7.71 16.95
C LYS A 578 -28.68 7.31 17.00
N VAL A 579 -28.03 7.32 15.84
CA VAL A 579 -26.57 7.18 15.72
C VAL A 579 -25.93 8.43 16.34
N THR A 580 -24.99 8.25 17.26
CA THR A 580 -24.26 9.36 17.89
C THR A 580 -23.05 9.75 17.04
N GLU A 581 -22.32 10.80 17.40
CA GLU A 581 -21.07 11.13 16.72
C GLU A 581 -20.05 9.99 16.78
N ALA A 582 -19.94 9.28 17.91
CA ALA A 582 -19.11 8.08 18.02
C ALA A 582 -19.56 6.97 17.05
N GLY A 583 -20.88 6.84 16.87
CA GLY A 583 -21.44 5.91 15.89
C GLY A 583 -21.15 6.33 14.44
N GLU A 584 -21.20 7.62 14.12
CA GLU A 584 -20.84 8.10 12.78
C GLU A 584 -19.34 7.92 12.50
N GLU A 585 -18.46 8.15 13.47
CA GLU A 585 -17.02 7.84 13.32
C GLU A 585 -16.78 6.35 13.08
N LEU A 586 -17.48 5.46 13.80
CA LEU A 586 -17.41 4.02 13.52
C LEU A 586 -17.86 3.68 12.10
N LEU A 587 -18.90 4.33 11.58
CA LEU A 587 -19.39 4.10 10.22
C LEU A 587 -18.42 4.65 9.16
N ARG A 588 -17.76 5.79 9.41
CA ARG A 588 -16.68 6.30 8.54
C ARG A 588 -15.50 5.34 8.50
N ALA A 589 -15.09 4.80 9.65
CA ALA A 589 -14.06 3.76 9.69
C ALA A 589 -14.47 2.55 8.84
N TRP A 590 -15.75 2.16 8.87
CA TRP A 590 -16.22 1.05 8.05
C TRP A 590 -16.21 1.36 6.55
N GLU A 591 -16.60 2.57 6.16
CA GLU A 591 -16.56 3.04 4.77
C GLU A 591 -15.12 2.96 4.24
N VAL A 592 -14.15 3.55 4.96
CA VAL A 592 -12.71 3.51 4.59
C VAL A 592 -12.17 2.08 4.52
N LEU A 593 -12.53 1.20 5.45
CA LEU A 593 -12.03 -0.18 5.46
C LEU A 593 -12.51 -1.03 4.27
N ARG A 594 -13.61 -0.66 3.62
CA ARG A 594 -14.10 -1.34 2.41
C ARG A 594 -13.41 -0.83 1.14
N GLU A 595 -12.76 0.33 1.22
CA GLU A 595 -11.99 0.94 0.14
C GLU A 595 -10.50 0.62 0.37
N ALA A 596 -10.10 -0.61 0.04
CA ALA A 596 -8.79 -1.17 0.41
C ALA A 596 -7.56 -0.32 0.01
N THR A 597 -7.69 0.52 -1.01
CA THR A 597 -6.65 1.45 -1.52
C THR A 597 -6.56 2.76 -0.74
N GLU A 598 -7.60 3.16 0.00
CA GLU A 598 -7.66 4.45 0.71
C GLU A 598 -7.26 4.35 2.20
N ILE A 599 -6.74 3.20 2.62
CA ILE A 599 -6.54 2.93 4.06
C ILE A 599 -5.31 3.68 4.61
N ARG A 600 -4.19 3.69 3.88
CA ARG A 600 -2.95 4.35 4.33
C ARG A 600 -3.03 5.87 4.14
N ARG A 601 -2.20 6.61 4.87
CA ARG A 601 -2.03 8.06 4.70
C ARG A 601 -0.91 8.36 3.71
N GLY A 602 -1.12 9.35 2.85
CA GLY A 602 -0.05 9.94 2.04
C GLY A 602 0.71 11.06 2.78
N PRO A 603 1.95 11.38 2.37
CA PRO A 603 2.68 12.58 2.84
C PRO A 603 1.90 13.89 2.63
N GLU A 604 1.13 13.98 1.56
CA GLU A 604 0.31 15.15 1.19
C GLU A 604 -0.75 15.46 2.25
N GLU A 605 -1.45 14.44 2.76
CA GLU A 605 -2.46 14.61 3.82
C GLU A 605 -1.86 15.14 5.12
N LYS A 606 -0.63 14.72 5.46
CA LYS A 606 0.06 15.24 6.64
C LYS A 606 0.43 16.72 6.46
N ARG A 607 0.84 17.13 5.25
CA ARG A 607 1.10 18.55 4.93
C ARG A 607 -0.17 19.39 5.05
N GLU A 608 -1.29 18.94 4.51
CA GLU A 608 -2.58 19.65 4.60
C GLU A 608 -3.06 19.78 6.06
N GLU A 609 -2.88 18.75 6.89
CA GLU A 609 -3.24 18.81 8.32
C GLU A 609 -2.26 19.62 9.18
N LEU A 610 -0.97 19.66 8.85
CA LEU A 610 -0.02 20.54 9.55
C LEU A 610 -0.23 22.01 9.19
N ALA A 611 -0.77 22.29 8.01
CA ALA A 611 -1.11 23.64 7.57
C ALA A 611 -2.47 24.15 8.12
N ALA A 612 -3.31 23.28 8.67
CA ALA A 612 -4.67 23.56 9.16
C ALA A 612 -4.77 23.59 10.69
#